data_AF-A0A662R177-F1
#
_entry.id   AF-A0A662R177-F1
#
_cell.length_a   1.000
_cell.length_b   1.000
_cell.length_c   1.000
_cell.angle_alpha   90.00
_cell.angle_beta   90.00
_cell.angle_gamma   90.00
#
_symmetry.space_group_name_H-M   'P 1'
#
loop_
_entity.id
_entity.type
_entity.pdbx_description
1 polymer ?
#
loop_
_entity_poly.entity_id
_entity_poly.type
_entity_poly.pdbx_seq_one_letter_code
_entity_poly.pdbx_strand_id
1 'polypeptide(L)'
;MNRDEQFLLLKECSDIFKTEPNLLKFRKKSAVVVGDVHGSKKAVLKAFEISESFESVIFLGDYVDRGPHQIEAINLILSAKLDRPKNIVLLRGNHELPYMN
;
A
#
# COMPACT_ATOMS: atom_id res chain seq x y z
N MET A 1 -14.71 -1.49 8.10
CA MET A 1 -13.86 -0.64 8.95
C MET A 1 -14.61 0.64 9.23
N ASN A 2 -14.90 0.94 10.49
CA ASN A 2 -15.48 2.20 10.91
C ASN A 2 -14.41 3.32 10.94
N ARG A 3 -14.80 4.54 11.25
CA ARG A 3 -13.89 5.70 11.26
C ARG A 3 -12.78 5.57 12.30
N ASP A 4 -13.07 5.09 13.50
CA ASP A 4 -12.07 4.98 14.58
C ASP A 4 -11.02 3.92 14.23
N GLU A 5 -11.45 2.80 13.66
CA GLU A 5 -10.57 1.75 13.14
C GLU A 5 -9.67 2.29 12.00
N GLN A 6 -10.19 3.15 11.11
CA GLN A 6 -9.40 3.79 10.07
C GLN A 6 -8.34 4.73 10.64
N PHE A 7 -8.68 5.53 11.65
CA PHE A 7 -7.70 6.40 12.32
C PHE A 7 -6.59 5.61 13.00
N LEU A 8 -6.93 4.50 13.64
CA LEU A 8 -5.96 3.61 14.26
C LEU A 8 -5.01 3.01 13.20
N LEU A 9 -5.57 2.47 12.10
CA LEU A 9 -4.81 1.92 10.98
C LEU A 9 -3.81 2.94 10.41
N LEU A 10 -4.26 4.18 10.20
CA LEU A 10 -3.40 5.27 9.70
C LEU A 10 -2.27 5.59 10.67
N LYS A 11 -2.57 5.64 11.98
CA LYS A 11 -1.57 5.91 13.02
C LYS A 11 -0.49 4.83 13.05
N GLU A 12 -0.88 3.56 13.09
CA GLU A 12 0.05 2.43 13.15
C GLU A 12 0.92 2.35 11.89
N CYS A 13 0.32 2.52 10.71
CA CYS A 13 1.08 2.58 9.46
C CYS A 13 2.06 3.77 9.45
N SER A 14 1.63 4.95 9.92
CA SER A 14 2.49 6.13 10.01
C SER A 14 3.69 5.88 10.90
N ASP A 15 3.52 5.19 12.03
CA ASP A 15 4.62 4.85 12.93
C ASP A 15 5.62 3.88 12.28
N ILE A 16 5.16 2.95 11.44
CA ILE A 16 6.06 2.12 10.62
C ILE A 16 6.82 2.97 9.61
N PHE A 17 6.14 3.79 8.80
CA PHE A 17 6.76 4.57 7.74
C PHE A 17 7.83 5.55 8.26
N LYS A 18 7.65 6.12 9.46
CA LYS A 18 8.66 6.97 10.11
C LYS A 18 10.01 6.27 10.35
N THR A 19 10.01 4.94 10.41
CA THR A 19 11.22 4.13 10.63
C THR A 19 11.87 3.65 9.32
N GLU A 20 11.20 3.80 8.19
CA GLU A 20 11.69 3.32 6.89
C GLU A 20 12.56 4.38 6.21
N PRO A 21 13.68 3.98 5.55
CA PRO A 21 14.53 4.93 4.83
C PRO A 21 13.87 5.34 3.51
N ASN A 22 14.18 6.56 3.05
CA ASN A 22 13.73 7.07 1.75
C ASN A 22 14.15 6.19 0.56
N LEU A 23 15.30 5.51 0.67
CA LEU A 23 15.78 4.55 -0.32
C LEU A 23 15.85 3.15 0.30
N LEU A 24 14.90 2.32 -0.08
CA LEU A 24 14.83 0.93 0.37
C LEU A 24 15.85 0.08 -0.39
N LYS A 25 16.61 -0.75 0.34
CA LYS A 25 17.52 -1.74 -0.24
C LYS A 25 16.85 -3.11 -0.20
N PHE A 26 16.54 -3.64 -1.37
CA PHE A 26 15.78 -4.87 -1.50
C PHE A 26 16.71 -6.08 -1.63
N ARG A 27 16.59 -7.04 -0.72
CA ARG A 27 17.41 -8.27 -0.66
C ARG A 27 16.59 -9.56 -0.78
N LYS A 28 15.32 -9.47 -1.17
CA LYS A 28 14.43 -10.62 -1.30
C LYS A 28 14.64 -11.29 -2.66
N LYS A 29 14.35 -12.58 -2.72
CA LYS A 29 14.57 -13.41 -3.91
C LYS A 29 13.51 -13.20 -4.98
N SER A 30 12.30 -12.81 -4.59
CA SER A 30 11.19 -12.58 -5.51
C SER A 30 10.27 -11.47 -5.01
N ALA A 31 9.71 -10.70 -5.94
CA ALA A 31 8.72 -9.67 -5.64
C ALA A 31 7.73 -9.49 -6.77
N VAL A 32 6.50 -9.14 -6.42
CA VAL A 32 5.53 -8.55 -7.34
C VAL A 32 5.65 -7.04 -7.25
N VAL A 33 5.82 -6.38 -8.39
CA VAL A 33 5.83 -4.91 -8.47
C VAL A 33 4.49 -4.46 -9.05
N VAL A 34 3.81 -3.57 -8.35
CA VAL A 34 2.49 -3.05 -8.67
C VAL A 34 2.64 -1.56 -8.97
N GLY A 35 2.25 -1.15 -10.17
CA GLY A 35 2.14 0.27 -10.55
C GLY A 35 0.89 0.91 -9.97
N ASP A 36 0.37 1.91 -10.69
CA ASP A 36 -0.76 2.74 -10.26
C ASP A 36 -2.00 1.90 -9.93
N VAL A 37 -2.63 2.20 -8.80
CA VAL A 37 -3.83 1.51 -8.34
C VAL A 37 -5.08 2.35 -8.59
N HIS A 38 -5.00 3.68 -8.40
CA HIS A 38 -6.08 4.64 -8.63
C HIS A 38 -7.44 4.18 -8.07
N GLY A 39 -7.46 3.78 -6.80
CA GLY A 39 -8.66 3.35 -6.10
C GLY A 39 -9.30 2.05 -6.61
N SER A 40 -8.58 1.24 -7.39
CA SER A 40 -9.08 -0.05 -7.87
C SER A 40 -8.86 -1.15 -6.83
N LYS A 41 -9.85 -1.37 -5.95
CA LYS A 41 -9.86 -2.50 -5.00
C LYS A 41 -9.62 -3.85 -5.70
N LYS A 42 -10.19 -4.05 -6.90
CA LYS A 42 -10.02 -5.27 -7.69
C LYS A 42 -8.56 -5.49 -8.10
N ALA A 43 -7.85 -4.44 -8.51
CA ALA A 43 -6.44 -4.52 -8.85
C ALA A 43 -5.60 -4.91 -7.62
N VAL A 44 -5.88 -4.32 -6.46
CA VAL A 44 -5.20 -4.67 -5.19
C VAL A 44 -5.39 -6.15 -4.84
N LEU A 45 -6.64 -6.64 -4.89
CA LEU A 45 -6.93 -8.07 -4.63
C LEU A 45 -6.19 -8.98 -5.61
N LYS A 46 -6.16 -8.63 -6.90
CA LYS A 46 -5.45 -9.42 -7.91
C LYS A 46 -3.94 -9.40 -7.69
N ALA A 47 -3.37 -8.26 -7.30
CA ALA A 47 -1.96 -8.16 -6.95
C ALA A 47 -1.62 -9.07 -5.77
N PHE A 48 -2.49 -9.13 -4.75
CA PHE A 48 -2.28 -10.02 -3.61
C PHE A 48 -2.40 -11.50 -3.97
N GLU A 49 -3.38 -11.87 -4.79
CA GLU A 49 -3.53 -13.24 -5.32
C GLU A 49 -2.25 -13.68 -6.09
N ILE A 50 -1.74 -12.83 -6.99
CA ILE A 50 -0.50 -13.12 -7.73
C ILE A 50 0.70 -13.23 -6.78
N SER A 51 0.71 -12.44 -5.71
CA SER A 51 1.82 -12.40 -4.75
C SER A 51 1.93 -13.60 -3.81
N GLU A 52 0.96 -14.53 -3.81
CA GLU A 52 0.98 -15.70 -2.91
C GLU A 52 2.24 -16.56 -3.07
N SER A 53 2.81 -16.59 -4.27
CA SER A 53 4.06 -17.31 -4.58
C SER A 53 5.33 -16.45 -4.48
N PHE A 54 5.23 -15.21 -3.96
CA PHE A 54 6.33 -14.25 -3.92
C PHE A 54 6.68 -13.82 -2.50
N GLU A 55 7.95 -13.50 -2.26
CA GLU A 55 8.38 -13.07 -0.93
C GLU A 55 7.88 -11.66 -0.57
N SER A 56 7.53 -10.82 -1.53
CA SER A 56 7.14 -9.43 -1.27
C SER A 56 6.26 -8.82 -2.35
N VAL A 57 5.56 -7.75 -1.98
CA VAL A 57 4.80 -6.89 -2.90
C VAL A 57 5.31 -5.47 -2.73
N ILE A 58 5.65 -4.84 -3.85
CA ILE A 58 6.14 -3.47 -3.91
C ILE A 58 5.11 -2.67 -4.70
N PHE A 59 4.42 -1.76 -4.02
CA PHE A 59 3.56 -0.79 -4.69
C PHE A 59 4.33 0.50 -4.96
N LEU A 60 4.24 1.02 -6.18
CA LEU A 60 5.01 2.17 -6.63
C LEU A 60 4.37 3.53 -6.31
N GLY A 61 3.12 3.55 -5.82
CA GLY A 61 2.39 4.76 -5.47
C GLY A 61 1.04 4.85 -6.18
N ASP A 62 0.45 6.05 -6.17
CA ASP A 62 -0.81 6.38 -6.86
C ASP A 62 -1.94 5.41 -6.48
N TYR A 63 -2.17 5.34 -5.16
CA TYR A 63 -3.16 4.49 -4.53
C TYR A 63 -4.58 5.01 -4.70
N VAL A 64 -4.71 6.32 -4.71
CA VAL A 64 -5.95 7.09 -4.69
C VAL A 64 -6.14 7.87 -6.00
N ASP A 65 -7.20 8.67 -6.06
CA ASP A 65 -7.73 9.37 -7.23
C ASP A 65 -8.43 8.44 -8.26
N ARG A 66 -9.39 9.01 -9.00
CA ARG A 66 -10.13 8.47 -10.17
C ARG A 66 -11.03 7.26 -9.96
N GLY A 67 -10.69 6.34 -9.06
CA GLY A 67 -11.47 5.12 -8.82
C GLY A 67 -12.68 5.32 -7.89
N PRO A 68 -13.70 4.46 -7.97
CA PRO A 68 -14.88 4.52 -7.11
C PRO A 68 -14.66 3.91 -5.70
N HIS A 69 -13.59 3.14 -5.48
CA HIS A 69 -13.35 2.37 -4.25
C HIS A 69 -12.02 2.75 -3.57
N GLN A 70 -11.71 4.04 -3.53
CA GLN A 70 -10.41 4.56 -3.07
C GLN A 70 -10.15 4.19 -1.60
N ILE A 71 -11.14 4.40 -0.73
CA ILE A 71 -11.02 4.13 0.70
C ILE A 71 -10.83 2.63 0.95
N GLU A 72 -11.57 1.77 0.24
CA GLU A 72 -11.42 0.33 0.38
C GLU A 72 -10.08 -0.17 -0.16
N ALA A 73 -9.61 0.40 -1.28
CA ALA A 73 -8.30 0.07 -1.84
C ALA A 73 -7.17 0.44 -0.87
N ILE A 74 -7.13 1.68 -0.38
CA ILE A 74 -6.07 2.11 0.53
C ILE A 74 -6.13 1.38 1.88
N ASN A 75 -7.32 1.16 2.44
CA ASN A 75 -7.47 0.41 3.69
C ASN A 75 -6.93 -1.02 3.55
N LEU A 76 -7.18 -1.68 2.41
CA LEU A 76 -6.68 -3.03 2.15
C LEU A 76 -5.14 -3.05 2.03
N ILE A 77 -4.57 -2.08 1.32
CA ILE A 77 -3.10 -1.94 1.17
C ILE A 77 -2.43 -1.68 2.52
N LEU A 78 -2.95 -0.73 3.31
CA LEU A 78 -2.43 -0.37 4.63
C LEU A 78 -2.59 -1.53 5.63
N SER A 79 -3.70 -2.27 5.59
CA SER A 79 -3.88 -3.45 6.45
C SER A 79 -2.83 -4.52 6.14
N ALA A 80 -2.53 -4.75 4.85
CA ALA A 80 -1.47 -5.67 4.45
C ALA A 80 -0.08 -5.17 4.88
N LYS A 81 0.15 -3.84 4.92
CA LYS A 81 1.38 -3.25 5.43
C LYS A 81 1.56 -3.53 6.93
N LEU A 82 0.50 -3.42 7.74
CA LEU A 82 0.56 -3.78 9.16
C LEU A 82 0.82 -5.27 9.38
N ASP A 83 0.17 -6.12 8.59
CA ASP A 83 0.29 -7.58 8.71
C ASP A 83 1.69 -8.08 8.34
N ARG A 84 2.28 -7.55 7.25
CA ARG A 84 3.57 -7.98 6.72
C ARG A 84 4.51 -6.80 6.45
N PRO A 85 4.95 -6.04 7.47
CA PRO A 85 5.64 -4.76 7.29
C PRO A 85 6.98 -4.86 6.57
N LYS A 86 7.64 -6.02 6.63
CA LYS A 86 8.92 -6.29 5.94
C LYS A 86 8.77 -6.82 4.50
N ASN A 87 7.55 -7.15 4.08
CA ASN A 87 7.27 -7.78 2.78
C ASN A 87 6.31 -6.95 1.93
N ILE A 88 5.52 -6.05 2.53
CA ILE A 88 4.72 -5.07 1.82
C ILE A 88 5.46 -3.73 1.86
N VAL A 89 5.91 -3.30 0.69
CA VAL A 89 6.61 -2.04 0.48
C VAL A 89 5.67 -1.08 -0.23
N LEU A 90 5.55 0.13 0.33
CA LEU A 90 4.69 1.19 -0.20
C LEU A 90 5.56 2.41 -0.49
N LEU A 91 5.65 2.79 -1.76
CA LEU A 91 6.30 4.01 -2.20
C LEU A 91 5.25 5.12 -2.39
N ARG A 92 5.73 6.36 -2.39
CA ARG A 92 4.84 7.52 -2.55
C ARG A 92 4.75 7.91 -4.03
N GLY A 93 3.53 7.95 -4.56
CA GLY A 93 3.22 8.54 -5.86
C GLY A 93 2.85 10.03 -5.73
N ASN A 94 2.51 10.66 -6.86
CA ASN A 94 2.15 12.07 -6.85
C ASN A 94 0.72 12.30 -6.34
N HIS A 95 -0.17 11.32 -6.45
CA HIS A 95 -1.54 11.45 -5.94
C HIS A 95 -1.62 11.37 -4.40
N GLU A 96 -0.56 10.98 -3.69
CA GLU A 96 -0.49 11.02 -2.22
C GLU A 96 -0.11 12.41 -1.67
N LEU A 97 -0.46 13.49 -2.38
CA LEU A 97 -0.20 14.87 -2.00
C LEU A 97 -1.52 15.63 -1.78
N PRO A 98 -1.63 16.48 -0.73
CA PRO A 98 -2.88 17.19 -0.40
C PRO A 98 -3.41 18.16 -1.45
N TYR A 99 -2.63 18.47 -2.50
CA TYR A 99 -3.05 19.36 -3.58
C TYR A 99 -3.54 18.59 -4.81
N MET A 100 -3.41 17.26 -4.82
CA MET A 100 -3.88 16.39 -5.90
C MET A 100 -5.20 15.69 -5.57
N ASN A 101 -5.58 15.65 -4.29
CA ASN A 101 -6.82 15.07 -3.75
C ASN A 101 -7.32 15.94 -2.58
#